data_AF-A0A9D8SHE3-F1
#
_entry.id   AF-A0A9D8SHE3-F1
#
_cell.length_a   1.000
_cell.length_b   1.000
_cell.length_c   1.000
_cell.angle_alpha   90.00
_cell.angle_beta   90.00
_cell.angle_gamma   90.00
#
_symmetry.space_group_name_H-M   'P 1'
#
loop_
_entity.id
_entity.type
_entity.pdbx_description
1 polymer ?
#
loop_
_entity_poly.entity_id
_entity_poly.type
_entity_poly.pdbx_seq_one_letter_code
_entity_poly.pdbx_strand_id
1 'polypeptide(L)'
;MNYVACFGDSLIQGYPYSNQNSWIAEVEKYAEVKMLNYGVCGECCDDILARLKMTKLPEYVRHILFLGGANDIIQGKPEKYILEDIAKLVKWCEENHYELCIVLPLISAEPMLNVQLQAIGRAVEEKYADKVYLMNLQPAVGMSSLERRLAYLDGVHPKATTYKTMGKYAAPLVMEWLEKTSMAKLEEVAQDVEAVMEEGFEDIASYLMETPVGNLRISASDKGIVEIAFTDEEVTAFYASENKHLAEACKQLQEYFAKERTSFDLPLDIEGTDYQVSVWNELQKIPYGEVRTYQDIATALGNPKAVRAVGMANNR
;
A
#
# COMPACT_ATOMS: atom_id res chain seq x y z
N MET A 1 25.07 0.46 10.48
CA MET A 1 24.22 -0.64 9.98
C MET A 1 23.21 -1.04 11.05
N ASN A 2 21.92 -0.80 10.79
CA ASN A 2 20.82 -1.14 11.70
C ASN A 2 20.43 -2.62 11.55
N TYR A 3 19.89 -3.21 12.62
CA TYR A 3 19.39 -4.59 12.64
C TYR A 3 17.94 -4.62 13.12
N VAL A 4 17.07 -5.20 12.32
CA VAL A 4 15.64 -5.36 12.60
C VAL A 4 15.34 -6.85 12.72
N ALA A 5 14.82 -7.28 13.85
CA ALA A 5 14.29 -8.65 13.98
C ALA A 5 12.83 -8.68 13.55
N CYS A 6 12.56 -9.41 12.46
CA CYS A 6 11.26 -9.48 11.82
C CYS A 6 10.54 -10.74 12.27
N PHE A 7 9.53 -10.59 13.12
CA PHE A 7 8.67 -11.65 13.63
C PHE A 7 7.34 -11.65 12.91
N GLY A 8 6.91 -12.81 12.44
CA GLY A 8 5.61 -12.96 11.84
C GLY A 8 5.37 -14.34 11.29
N ASP A 9 4.40 -14.43 10.40
CA ASP A 9 3.94 -15.68 9.83
C ASP A 9 4.63 -16.03 8.48
N SER A 10 3.87 -16.67 7.59
CA SER A 10 4.27 -17.05 6.24
C SER A 10 4.72 -15.86 5.38
N LEU A 11 4.18 -14.65 5.63
CA LEU A 11 4.49 -13.44 4.86
C LEU A 11 5.87 -12.87 5.20
N ILE A 12 6.27 -12.93 6.47
CA ILE A 12 7.65 -12.60 6.87
C ILE A 12 8.60 -13.70 6.40
N GLN A 13 8.20 -14.96 6.50
CA GLN A 13 9.02 -16.08 6.06
C GLN A 13 9.33 -16.01 4.55
N GLY A 14 8.40 -15.51 3.75
CA GLY A 14 8.48 -15.50 2.28
C GLY A 14 7.89 -16.75 1.64
N TYR A 15 6.99 -17.45 2.34
CA TYR A 15 6.27 -18.62 1.80
C TYR A 15 5.44 -18.22 0.56
N PRO A 16 5.31 -19.09 -0.47
CA PRO A 16 5.80 -20.47 -0.57
C PRO A 16 7.25 -20.60 -1.05
N TYR A 17 8.00 -19.50 -1.06
CA TYR A 17 9.40 -19.47 -1.48
C TYR A 17 10.32 -19.65 -0.27
N SER A 18 11.53 -19.10 -0.35
CA SER A 18 12.52 -19.14 0.71
C SER A 18 12.66 -17.79 1.42
N ASN A 19 13.32 -17.79 2.59
CA ASN A 19 13.66 -16.56 3.31
C ASN A 19 14.42 -15.55 2.42
N GLN A 20 15.24 -16.02 1.46
CA GLN A 20 15.99 -15.16 0.53
C GLN A 20 15.10 -14.48 -0.53
N ASN A 21 13.87 -14.96 -0.70
CA ASN A 21 12.87 -14.42 -1.63
C ASN A 21 11.73 -13.69 -0.90
N SER A 22 11.84 -13.53 0.42
CA SER A 22 10.91 -12.73 1.21
C SER A 22 11.04 -11.25 0.87
N TRP A 23 9.99 -10.48 1.12
CA TRP A 23 10.03 -9.03 0.92
C TRP A 23 11.05 -8.35 1.85
N ILE A 24 11.27 -8.87 3.06
CA ILE A 24 12.29 -8.33 3.96
C ILE A 24 13.73 -8.58 3.47
N ALA A 25 13.97 -9.67 2.73
CA ALA A 25 15.26 -9.88 2.07
C ALA A 25 15.44 -8.94 0.87
N GLU A 26 14.33 -8.54 0.23
CA GLU A 26 14.35 -7.54 -0.84
C GLU A 26 14.61 -6.13 -0.29
N VAL A 27 14.11 -5.78 0.91
CA VAL A 27 14.42 -4.51 1.60
C VAL A 27 15.93 -4.30 1.73
N GLU A 28 16.70 -5.31 2.13
CA GLU A 28 18.16 -5.23 2.30
C GLU A 28 18.93 -4.83 1.03
N LYS A 29 18.30 -4.92 -0.15
CA LYS A 29 18.92 -4.51 -1.42
C LYS A 29 18.82 -3.01 -1.68
N TYR A 30 17.89 -2.34 -1.02
CA TYR A 30 17.58 -0.92 -1.22
C TYR A 30 17.77 -0.07 0.04
N ALA A 31 18.00 -0.69 1.20
CA ALA A 31 18.21 -0.03 2.47
C ALA A 31 19.46 -0.57 3.18
N GLU A 32 20.22 0.29 3.85
CA GLU A 32 21.42 -0.10 4.61
C GLU A 32 21.06 -0.69 5.99
N VAL A 33 20.32 -1.78 5.95
CA VAL A 33 19.75 -2.47 7.12
C VAL A 33 19.90 -3.98 6.97
N LYS A 34 20.02 -4.68 8.10
CA LYS A 34 19.88 -6.14 8.15
C LYS A 34 18.52 -6.53 8.70
N MET A 35 17.76 -7.27 7.91
CA MET A 35 16.44 -7.77 8.25
C MET A 35 16.55 -9.24 8.67
N LEU A 36 16.60 -9.49 9.98
CA LEU A 36 16.70 -10.84 10.54
C LEU A 36 15.33 -11.53 10.45
N ASN A 37 15.22 -12.54 9.59
CA ASN A 37 13.96 -13.23 9.34
C ASN A 37 13.66 -14.27 10.44
N TYR A 38 12.64 -13.98 11.25
CA TYR A 38 12.04 -14.89 12.22
C TYR A 38 10.57 -15.18 11.84
N GLY A 39 10.27 -15.33 10.56
CA GLY A 39 8.95 -15.72 10.06
C GLY A 39 8.72 -17.23 10.14
N VAL A 40 7.54 -17.65 10.60
CA VAL A 40 7.14 -19.07 10.67
C VAL A 40 5.73 -19.23 10.11
N CYS A 41 5.60 -19.98 9.00
CA CYS A 41 4.31 -20.22 8.37
C CYS A 41 3.29 -20.85 9.33
N GLY A 42 2.08 -20.29 9.33
CA GLY A 42 0.92 -20.79 10.08
C GLY A 42 0.76 -20.24 11.50
N GLU A 43 1.73 -19.47 12.01
CA GLU A 43 1.65 -18.92 13.36
C GLU A 43 0.58 -17.83 13.49
N CYS A 44 -0.11 -17.85 14.63
CA CYS A 44 -1.01 -16.80 15.11
C CYS A 44 -0.26 -15.75 15.94
N CYS A 45 -0.90 -14.63 16.27
CA CYS A 45 -0.28 -13.56 17.05
C CYS A 45 0.29 -14.01 18.41
N ASP A 46 -0.40 -14.92 19.12
CA ASP A 46 0.05 -15.51 20.37
C ASP A 46 1.29 -16.39 20.21
N ASP A 47 1.34 -17.21 19.15
CA ASP A 47 2.52 -18.04 18.82
C ASP A 47 3.74 -17.15 18.54
N ILE A 48 3.56 -16.13 17.69
CA ILE A 48 4.63 -15.19 17.33
C ILE A 48 5.15 -14.47 18.58
N LEU A 49 4.24 -14.01 19.45
CA LEU A 49 4.59 -13.32 20.69
C LEU A 49 5.33 -14.25 21.67
N ALA A 50 4.86 -15.49 21.84
CA ALA A 50 5.52 -16.47 22.68
C ALA A 50 6.96 -16.74 22.18
N ARG A 51 7.12 -16.91 20.87
CA ARG A 51 8.42 -17.12 20.24
C ARG A 51 9.34 -15.91 20.34
N LEU A 52 8.83 -14.70 20.16
CA LEU A 52 9.58 -13.46 20.38
C LEU A 52 10.17 -13.43 21.80
N LYS A 53 9.36 -13.73 22.82
CA LYS A 53 9.78 -13.74 24.23
C LYS A 53 10.83 -14.80 24.56
N MET A 54 10.82 -15.92 23.85
CA MET A 54 11.77 -17.02 24.04
C MET A 54 13.05 -16.87 23.20
N THR A 55 13.03 -16.00 22.19
CA THR A 55 14.16 -15.83 21.28
C THR A 55 15.24 -14.97 21.94
N LYS A 56 16.43 -15.53 22.11
CA LYS A 56 17.60 -14.76 22.52
C LYS A 56 18.13 -13.96 21.33
N LEU A 57 17.68 -12.72 21.20
CA LEU A 57 18.15 -11.80 20.17
C LEU A 57 19.58 -11.32 20.48
N PRO A 58 20.40 -11.03 19.45
CA PRO A 58 21.68 -10.37 19.64
C PRO A 58 21.52 -9.00 20.34
N GLU A 59 22.47 -8.63 21.21
CA GLU A 59 22.39 -7.41 22.05
C GLU A 59 22.33 -6.09 21.26
N TYR A 60 22.75 -6.12 19.99
CA TYR A 60 22.71 -4.98 19.08
C TYR A 60 21.33 -4.80 18.40
N VAL A 61 20.42 -5.77 18.51
CA VAL A 61 19.08 -5.65 17.94
C VAL A 61 18.23 -4.80 18.88
N ARG A 62 17.70 -3.69 18.37
CA ARG A 62 16.82 -2.77 19.10
C ARG A 62 15.44 -2.61 18.45
N HIS A 63 15.32 -3.04 17.20
CA HIS A 63 14.11 -2.87 16.41
C HIS A 63 13.42 -4.22 16.20
N ILE A 64 12.14 -4.27 16.50
CA ILE A 64 11.26 -5.41 16.24
C ILE A 64 10.25 -5.01 15.17
N LEU A 65 10.17 -5.78 14.10
CA LEU A 65 9.10 -5.67 13.12
C LEU A 65 8.15 -6.85 13.32
N PHE A 66 6.86 -6.55 13.43
CA PHE A 66 5.82 -7.55 13.65
C PHE A 66 4.79 -7.57 12.51
N LEU A 67 4.42 -8.76 12.05
CA LEU A 67 3.32 -8.98 11.12
C LEU A 67 2.56 -10.26 11.50
N GLY A 68 1.26 -10.16 11.79
CA GLY A 68 0.43 -11.30 12.15
C GLY A 68 -1.06 -10.97 12.10
N GLY A 69 -1.91 -11.93 12.47
CA GLY A 69 -3.36 -11.77 12.60
C GLY A 69 -4.18 -12.45 11.49
N ALA A 70 -3.59 -12.71 10.31
CA ALA A 70 -4.29 -13.41 9.23
C ALA A 70 -4.61 -14.87 9.61
N ASN A 71 -3.64 -15.59 10.17
CA ASN A 71 -3.85 -16.98 10.61
C ASN A 71 -4.85 -17.07 11.76
N ASP A 72 -4.88 -16.09 12.66
CA ASP A 72 -5.86 -16.03 13.75
C ASP A 72 -7.30 -16.03 13.19
N ILE A 73 -7.56 -15.20 12.18
CA ILE A 73 -8.87 -15.15 11.50
C ILE A 73 -9.16 -16.45 10.77
N ILE A 74 -8.19 -17.00 10.04
CA ILE A 74 -8.34 -18.28 9.32
C ILE A 74 -8.69 -19.42 10.29
N GLN A 75 -8.15 -19.39 11.52
CA GLN A 75 -8.46 -20.35 12.57
C GLN A 75 -9.73 -20.01 13.36
N GLY A 76 -10.45 -18.95 12.99
CA GLY A 76 -11.71 -18.54 13.61
C GLY A 76 -11.54 -17.85 14.97
N LYS A 77 -10.36 -17.33 15.30
CA LYS A 77 -10.15 -16.55 16.52
C LYS A 77 -10.87 -15.19 16.42
N PRO A 78 -11.65 -14.81 17.43
CA PRO A 78 -12.25 -13.47 17.49
C PRO A 78 -11.23 -12.32 17.49
N GLU A 79 -11.56 -11.23 16.80
CA GLU A 79 -10.72 -10.01 16.68
C GLU A 79 -10.20 -9.49 18.02
N LYS A 80 -11.03 -9.54 19.07
CA LYS A 80 -10.65 -9.09 20.42
C LYS A 80 -9.39 -9.78 20.94
N TYR A 81 -9.18 -11.07 20.66
CA TYR A 81 -8.02 -11.81 21.15
C TYR A 81 -6.76 -11.41 20.40
N ILE A 82 -6.90 -11.16 19.09
CA ILE A 82 -5.81 -10.65 18.25
C ILE A 82 -5.36 -9.27 18.78
N LEU A 83 -6.31 -8.38 19.07
CA LEU A 83 -6.02 -7.06 19.65
C LEU A 83 -5.43 -7.15 21.07
N GLU A 84 -5.85 -8.11 21.88
CA GLU A 84 -5.24 -8.39 23.19
C GLU A 84 -3.79 -8.85 23.04
N ASP A 85 -3.48 -9.70 22.07
CA ASP A 85 -2.11 -10.18 21.82
C ASP A 85 -1.22 -9.07 21.26
N ILE A 86 -1.73 -8.22 20.36
CA ILE A 86 -1.02 -7.01 19.93
C ILE A 86 -0.77 -6.07 21.12
N ALA A 87 -1.74 -5.91 22.03
CA ALA A 87 -1.52 -5.09 23.23
C ALA A 87 -0.42 -5.66 24.14
N LYS A 88 -0.36 -6.99 24.31
CA LYS A 88 0.72 -7.66 25.05
C LYS A 88 2.07 -7.52 24.34
N LEU A 89 2.10 -7.55 23.01
CA LEU A 89 3.31 -7.32 22.21
C LEU A 89 3.85 -5.91 22.41
N VAL A 90 3.01 -4.88 22.23
CA VAL A 90 3.40 -3.48 22.39
C VAL A 90 3.97 -3.25 23.79
N LYS A 91 3.23 -3.68 24.82
CA LYS A 91 3.67 -3.56 26.21
C LYS A 91 5.00 -4.28 26.46
N TRP A 92 5.15 -5.50 25.93
CA TRP A 92 6.39 -6.26 26.13
C TRP A 92 7.58 -5.60 25.43
N CYS A 93 7.41 -5.06 24.23
CA CYS A 93 8.46 -4.32 23.53
C CYS A 93 8.86 -3.06 24.31
N GLU A 94 7.89 -2.31 24.82
CA GLU A 94 8.12 -1.14 25.68
C GLU A 94 8.91 -1.50 26.95
N GLU A 95 8.47 -2.52 27.69
CA GLU A 95 9.13 -2.99 28.92
C GLU A 95 10.56 -3.51 28.70
N ASN A 96 10.86 -3.98 27.49
CA ASN A 96 12.18 -4.51 27.11
C ASN A 96 12.99 -3.54 26.24
N HIS A 97 12.52 -2.30 26.10
CA HIS A 97 13.19 -1.23 25.35
C HIS A 97 13.48 -1.58 23.88
N TYR A 98 12.53 -2.26 23.23
CA TYR A 98 12.52 -2.46 21.78
C TYR A 98 11.64 -1.40 21.11
N GLU A 99 12.15 -0.84 20.02
CA GLU A 99 11.34 -0.03 19.12
C GLU A 99 10.54 -0.95 18.22
N LEU A 100 9.23 -0.81 18.25
CA LEU A 100 8.30 -1.68 17.55
C LEU A 100 7.78 -1.02 16.28
N CYS A 101 7.86 -1.75 15.17
CA CYS A 101 7.09 -1.52 13.96
C CYS A 101 6.04 -2.62 13.83
N ILE A 102 4.77 -2.25 13.66
CA ILE A 102 3.71 -3.17 13.30
C ILE A 102 3.38 -2.97 11.82
N VAL A 103 3.56 -4.01 11.02
CA VAL A 103 3.01 -4.05 9.66
C VAL A 103 1.53 -4.33 9.79
N LEU A 104 0.70 -3.42 9.24
CA LEU A 104 -0.74 -3.56 9.30
C LEU A 104 -1.20 -4.82 8.54
N PRO A 105 -2.26 -5.52 9.01
CA PRO A 105 -2.74 -6.72 8.35
C PRO A 105 -3.09 -6.44 6.88
N LEU A 106 -2.55 -7.28 5.99
CA LEU A 106 -2.73 -7.11 4.54
C LEU A 106 -4.08 -7.65 4.09
N ILE A 107 -4.80 -6.84 3.33
CA ILE A 107 -6.03 -7.23 2.65
C ILE A 107 -5.68 -8.19 1.53
N SER A 108 -6.28 -9.38 1.62
CA SER A 108 -6.01 -10.52 0.76
C SER A 108 -6.93 -10.57 -0.47
N ALA A 109 -6.71 -11.55 -1.35
CA ALA A 109 -7.67 -11.85 -2.41
C ALA A 109 -8.89 -12.67 -1.91
N GLU A 110 -8.92 -13.09 -0.63
CA GLU A 110 -10.05 -13.76 0.02
C GLU A 110 -10.99 -12.75 0.70
N PRO A 111 -12.16 -12.44 0.13
CA PRO A 111 -13.02 -11.36 0.63
C PRO A 111 -13.52 -11.57 2.06
N MET A 112 -13.72 -12.83 2.46
CA MET A 112 -14.25 -13.18 3.78
C MET A 112 -13.28 -12.82 4.92
N LEU A 113 -11.98 -12.86 4.68
CA LEU A 113 -10.96 -12.49 5.68
C LEU A 113 -10.89 -10.97 5.85
N ASN A 114 -11.13 -10.24 4.75
CA ASN A 114 -10.78 -8.82 4.63
C ASN A 114 -11.60 -7.91 5.54
N VAL A 115 -12.86 -8.26 5.85
CA VAL A 115 -13.69 -7.46 6.77
C VAL A 115 -13.02 -7.37 8.15
N GLN A 116 -12.52 -8.50 8.64
CA GLN A 116 -11.90 -8.59 9.96
C GLN A 116 -10.47 -8.03 9.94
N LEU A 117 -9.70 -8.28 8.88
CA LEU A 117 -8.37 -7.69 8.69
C LEU A 117 -8.41 -6.15 8.69
N GLN A 118 -9.40 -5.56 8.01
CA GLN A 118 -9.62 -4.11 8.01
C GLN A 118 -10.04 -3.59 9.39
N ALA A 119 -10.92 -4.31 10.08
CA ALA A 119 -11.34 -3.94 11.44
C ALA A 119 -10.15 -3.92 12.40
N ILE A 120 -9.30 -4.95 12.37
CA ILE A 120 -8.08 -5.05 13.18
C ILE A 120 -7.10 -3.93 12.80
N GLY A 121 -6.87 -3.71 11.50
CA GLY A 121 -5.99 -2.64 11.02
C GLY A 121 -6.39 -1.27 11.57
N ARG A 122 -7.66 -0.89 11.41
CA ARG A 122 -8.19 0.38 11.95
C ARG A 122 -8.06 0.47 13.47
N ALA A 123 -8.37 -0.61 14.19
CA ALA A 123 -8.26 -0.62 15.65
C ALA A 123 -6.81 -0.50 16.13
N VAL A 124 -5.84 -1.05 15.38
CA VAL A 124 -4.41 -0.89 15.65
C VAL A 124 -3.97 0.54 15.36
N GLU A 125 -4.36 1.10 14.22
CA GLU A 125 -4.09 2.51 13.86
C GLU A 125 -4.61 3.48 14.92
N GLU A 126 -5.90 3.41 15.24
CA GLU A 126 -6.54 4.30 16.21
C GLU A 126 -5.86 4.28 17.58
N LYS A 127 -5.36 3.12 18.01
CA LYS A 127 -4.86 2.91 19.38
C LYS A 127 -3.36 3.12 19.54
N TYR A 128 -2.59 2.93 18.47
CA TYR A 128 -1.13 2.80 18.54
C TYR A 128 -0.36 3.69 17.54
N ALA A 129 -1.02 4.47 16.67
CA ALA A 129 -0.34 5.36 15.73
C ALA A 129 0.59 6.39 16.41
N ASP A 130 0.32 6.72 17.68
CA ASP A 130 1.13 7.63 18.51
C ASP A 130 2.22 6.92 19.34
N LYS A 131 2.27 5.58 19.33
CA LYS A 131 3.11 4.77 20.24
C LYS A 131 4.14 3.91 19.53
N VAL A 132 3.81 3.44 18.34
CA VAL A 132 4.66 2.52 17.56
C VAL A 132 4.64 2.95 16.11
N TYR A 133 5.64 2.52 15.35
CA TYR A 133 5.63 2.76 13.91
C TYR A 133 4.63 1.81 13.24
N LEU A 134 3.69 2.34 12.46
CA LEU A 134 2.73 1.54 11.72
C LEU A 134 3.10 1.56 10.24
N MET A 135 3.37 0.38 9.68
CA MET A 135 3.78 0.22 8.29
C MET A 135 2.63 -0.33 7.46
N ASN A 136 2.12 0.50 6.55
CA ASN A 136 1.11 0.09 5.59
C ASN A 136 1.77 -0.39 4.29
N LEU A 137 1.79 -1.71 4.06
CA LEU A 137 2.28 -2.31 2.81
C LEU A 137 1.19 -2.60 1.78
N GLN A 138 -0.07 -2.23 2.05
CA GLN A 138 -1.18 -2.51 1.14
C GLN A 138 -0.99 -1.92 -0.26
N PRO A 139 -0.44 -0.70 -0.45
CA PRO A 139 -0.22 -0.16 -1.79
C PRO A 139 0.72 -1.01 -2.65
N ALA A 140 1.68 -1.71 -2.04
CA ALA A 140 2.60 -2.58 -2.76
C ALA A 140 2.00 -3.94 -3.16
N VAL A 141 0.85 -4.30 -2.57
CA VAL A 141 0.11 -5.54 -2.84
C VAL A 141 -1.04 -5.29 -3.82
N GLY A 142 -1.76 -4.17 -3.67
CA GLY A 142 -2.87 -3.78 -4.52
C GLY A 142 -4.08 -3.29 -3.73
N MET A 143 -4.69 -2.20 -4.20
CA MET A 143 -5.80 -1.52 -3.53
C MET A 143 -7.16 -2.02 -4.03
N SER A 144 -7.22 -2.48 -5.27
CA SER A 144 -8.41 -3.06 -5.89
C SER A 144 -8.49 -4.58 -5.73
N SER A 145 -9.71 -5.11 -5.83
CA SER A 145 -9.93 -6.57 -5.85
C SER A 145 -9.28 -7.27 -7.05
N LEU A 146 -9.05 -6.57 -8.17
CA LEU A 146 -8.35 -7.14 -9.32
C LEU A 146 -6.85 -7.25 -9.03
N GLU A 147 -6.22 -6.19 -8.54
CA GLU A 147 -4.80 -6.20 -8.20
C GLU A 147 -4.49 -7.26 -7.15
N ARG A 148 -5.30 -7.36 -6.09
CA ARG A 148 -5.13 -8.42 -5.08
C ARG A 148 -5.21 -9.81 -5.69
N ARG A 149 -6.19 -10.08 -6.56
CA ARG A 149 -6.27 -11.38 -7.27
C ARG A 149 -5.05 -11.66 -8.15
N LEU A 150 -4.42 -10.62 -8.68
CA LEU A 150 -3.18 -10.76 -9.45
C LEU A 150 -1.95 -10.88 -8.55
N ALA A 151 -1.99 -10.33 -7.33
CA ALA A 151 -0.87 -10.28 -6.39
C ALA A 151 -0.69 -11.59 -5.61
N TYR A 152 -1.76 -12.33 -5.37
CA TYR A 152 -1.77 -13.58 -4.60
C TYR A 152 -1.77 -14.84 -5.48
N LEU A 153 -1.21 -15.94 -4.96
CA LEU A 153 -1.19 -17.26 -5.61
C LEU A 153 -2.46 -18.08 -5.32
N ASP A 154 -2.87 -18.08 -4.06
CA ASP A 154 -3.90 -18.94 -3.48
C ASP A 154 -4.91 -18.16 -2.63
N GLY A 155 -4.99 -16.85 -2.86
CA GLY A 155 -5.84 -15.95 -2.10
C GLY A 155 -5.10 -15.18 -1.00
N VAL A 156 -4.05 -15.74 -0.41
CA VAL A 156 -3.39 -15.18 0.79
C VAL A 156 -1.86 -15.11 0.73
N HIS A 157 -1.21 -15.93 -0.10
CA HIS A 157 0.25 -15.91 -0.25
C HIS A 157 0.69 -15.12 -1.51
N PRO A 158 1.49 -14.04 -1.35
CA PRO A 158 1.95 -13.22 -2.47
C PRO A 158 2.80 -13.99 -3.49
N LYS A 159 2.72 -13.60 -4.76
CA LYS A 159 3.65 -14.03 -5.80
C LYS A 159 5.04 -13.47 -5.54
N ALA A 160 6.08 -14.13 -6.09
CA ALA A 160 7.46 -13.65 -6.01
C ALA A 160 7.62 -12.20 -6.51
N THR A 161 6.89 -11.81 -7.56
CA THR A 161 6.90 -10.43 -8.05
C THR A 161 6.30 -9.46 -7.04
N THR A 162 5.22 -9.85 -6.37
CA THR A 162 4.58 -9.06 -5.32
C THR A 162 5.51 -8.88 -4.12
N TYR A 163 6.18 -9.95 -3.66
CA TYR A 163 7.18 -9.82 -2.58
C TYR A 163 8.32 -8.86 -2.95
N LYS A 164 8.76 -8.85 -4.22
CA LYS A 164 9.76 -7.87 -4.68
C LYS A 164 9.23 -6.44 -4.61
N THR A 165 8.00 -6.21 -5.08
CA THR A 165 7.35 -4.89 -4.99
C THR A 165 7.20 -4.45 -3.54
N MET A 166 6.73 -5.34 -2.66
CA MET A 166 6.62 -5.09 -1.22
C MET A 166 7.95 -4.68 -0.62
N GLY A 167 9.05 -5.38 -0.92
CA GLY A 167 10.35 -5.06 -0.35
C GLY A 167 10.92 -3.73 -0.86
N LYS A 168 10.80 -3.46 -2.16
CA LYS A 168 11.21 -2.17 -2.74
C LYS A 168 10.42 -1.00 -2.14
N TYR A 169 9.10 -1.18 -1.95
CA TYR A 169 8.23 -0.18 -1.34
C TYR A 169 8.50 -0.01 0.17
N ALA A 170 8.76 -1.10 0.88
CA ALA A 170 9.03 -1.07 2.31
C ALA A 170 10.40 -0.47 2.66
N ALA A 171 11.38 -0.52 1.76
CA ALA A 171 12.74 -0.03 2.02
C ALA A 171 12.80 1.43 2.50
N PRO A 172 12.21 2.43 1.80
CA PRO A 172 12.18 3.79 2.31
C PRO A 172 11.42 3.92 3.63
N LEU A 173 10.32 3.17 3.83
CA LEU A 173 9.55 3.18 5.08
C LEU A 173 10.34 2.62 6.27
N VAL A 174 11.15 1.59 6.04
CA VAL A 174 12.06 1.04 7.05
C VAL A 174 13.12 2.07 7.41
N MET A 175 13.70 2.75 6.42
CA MET A 175 14.70 3.80 6.68
C MET A 175 14.09 4.97 7.45
N GLU A 176 12.92 5.46 7.04
CA GLU A 176 12.16 6.50 7.75
C GLU A 176 11.90 6.10 9.20
N TRP A 177 11.45 4.87 9.44
CA TRP A 177 11.24 4.36 10.79
C TRP A 177 12.53 4.37 11.62
N LEU A 178 13.62 3.84 11.07
CA LEU A 178 14.91 3.78 11.76
C LEU A 178 15.48 5.18 12.03
N GLU A 179 15.25 6.14 11.14
CA GLU A 179 15.68 7.53 11.27
C GLU A 179 14.83 8.30 12.29
N LYS A 180 13.50 8.17 12.26
CA LYS A 180 12.60 8.71 13.30
C LYS A 180 12.95 8.18 14.68
N THR A 181 13.34 6.91 14.72
CA THR A 181 13.81 6.26 15.93
C THR A 181 15.17 6.81 16.39
N SER A 182 16.07 7.13 15.45
CA SER A 182 17.32 7.84 15.72
C SER A 182 17.10 9.28 16.19
N MET A 183 16.09 9.98 15.66
CA MET A 183 15.71 11.36 16.00
C MET A 183 15.02 11.46 17.37
N ALA A 184 14.13 10.52 17.70
CA ALA A 184 13.48 10.43 19.01
C ALA A 184 14.48 10.20 20.16
N LYS A 185 15.68 9.68 19.87
CA LYS A 185 16.80 9.56 20.82
C LYS A 185 17.73 10.76 20.85
N LEU A 186 17.72 11.60 19.81
CA LEU A 186 18.48 12.85 19.77
C LEU A 186 17.74 14.01 20.43
N GLU A 187 16.42 13.94 20.60
CA GLU A 187 15.67 14.91 21.42
C GLU A 187 15.89 14.76 22.95
N GLU A 188 16.62 13.73 23.41
CA GLU A 188 17.12 13.64 24.79
C GLU A 188 18.57 14.15 24.94
N VAL A 189 19.25 14.48 23.83
CA VAL A 189 20.58 15.10 23.85
C VAL A 189 20.71 16.12 22.71
N ALA A 190 20.47 17.37 23.08
CA ALA A 190 20.95 18.62 22.47
C ALA A 190 20.05 19.35 21.46
N GLN A 191 19.99 20.65 21.74
CA GLN A 191 19.36 21.75 21.02
C GLN A 191 20.10 22.08 19.72
N ASP A 192 19.36 22.74 18.81
CA ASP A 192 19.80 23.57 17.67
C ASP A 192 20.35 22.86 16.40
N VAL A 193 19.59 22.88 15.29
CA VAL A 193 19.66 23.83 14.14
C VAL A 193 19.03 23.19 12.88
N GLU A 194 18.21 23.98 12.20
CA GLU A 194 17.51 23.74 10.94
C GLU A 194 18.37 23.44 9.69
N ALA A 195 17.66 22.95 8.67
CA ALA A 195 17.94 22.91 7.23
C ALA A 195 18.76 21.71 6.72
N VAL A 196 18.14 20.85 5.91
CA VAL A 196 18.18 20.91 4.43
C VAL A 196 17.13 19.91 3.90
N MET A 197 16.06 20.44 3.29
CA MET A 197 15.20 19.69 2.36
C MET A 197 15.81 19.86 0.97
N GLU A 198 16.00 18.77 0.22
CA GLU A 198 15.65 18.66 -1.20
C GLU A 198 16.14 17.33 -1.82
N GLU A 199 15.33 16.83 -2.75
CA GLU A 199 15.52 15.73 -3.70
C GLU A 199 15.03 14.33 -3.29
N GLY A 200 13.79 13.99 -3.71
CA GLY A 200 13.34 12.59 -3.79
C GLY A 200 11.87 12.39 -4.19
N PHE A 201 11.66 11.66 -5.29
CA PHE A 201 10.42 11.00 -5.76
C PHE A 201 9.20 11.88 -6.09
N GLU A 202 8.52 11.55 -7.19
CA GLU A 202 7.34 12.30 -7.67
C GLU A 202 6.17 12.12 -6.67
N ASP A 203 5.92 13.16 -5.88
CA ASP A 203 4.78 13.26 -4.96
C ASP A 203 3.46 13.14 -5.75
N ILE A 204 2.82 11.97 -5.66
CA ILE A 204 1.45 11.80 -6.15
C ILE A 204 0.51 12.38 -5.10
N ALA A 205 -0.08 13.52 -5.40
CA ALA A 205 -1.13 14.12 -4.58
C ALA A 205 -2.49 13.48 -4.94
N SER A 206 -3.44 13.47 -3.99
CA SER A 206 -4.81 13.02 -4.22
C SER A 206 -5.84 14.02 -3.71
N TYR A 207 -7.01 14.08 -4.37
CA TYR A 207 -8.13 14.93 -4.01
C TYR A 207 -9.46 14.18 -4.11
N LEU A 208 -10.33 14.35 -3.11
CA LEU A 208 -11.68 13.80 -3.10
C LEU A 208 -12.70 14.86 -3.55
N MET A 209 -13.45 14.55 -4.60
CA MET A 209 -14.45 15.43 -5.20
C MET A 209 -15.82 14.74 -5.19
N GLU A 210 -16.81 15.41 -4.60
CA GLU A 210 -18.21 15.01 -4.77
C GLU A 210 -18.68 15.37 -6.18
N THR A 211 -19.36 14.44 -6.85
CA THR A 211 -19.90 14.66 -8.21
C THR A 211 -21.32 14.10 -8.34
N PRO A 212 -22.11 14.51 -9.35
CA PRO A 212 -23.46 13.97 -9.57
C PRO A 212 -23.52 12.46 -9.84
N VAL A 213 -22.38 11.81 -10.10
CA VAL A 213 -22.27 10.37 -10.37
C VAL A 213 -21.63 9.58 -9.22
N GLY A 214 -21.38 10.23 -8.08
CA GLY A 214 -20.71 9.65 -6.91
C GLY A 214 -19.38 10.35 -6.59
N ASN A 215 -18.75 9.99 -5.48
CA ASN A 215 -17.47 10.59 -5.10
C ASN A 215 -16.36 10.05 -5.99
N LEU A 216 -15.48 10.96 -6.41
CA LEU A 216 -14.29 10.65 -7.18
C LEU A 216 -13.05 10.94 -6.34
N ARG A 217 -12.08 10.03 -6.36
CA ARG A 217 -10.68 10.32 -6.03
C ARG A 217 -9.95 10.64 -7.32
N ILE A 218 -9.22 11.75 -7.32
CA ILE A 218 -8.38 12.21 -8.42
C ILE A 218 -6.94 12.23 -7.90
N SER A 219 -6.02 11.59 -8.60
CA SER A 219 -4.61 11.47 -8.22
C SER A 219 -3.70 12.01 -9.31
N ALA A 220 -2.68 12.78 -8.95
CA ALA A 220 -1.75 13.36 -9.93
C ALA A 220 -0.30 13.43 -9.40
N SER A 221 0.66 13.11 -10.28
CA SER A 221 2.08 13.41 -10.10
C SER A 221 2.38 14.85 -10.53
N ASP A 222 3.64 15.24 -10.55
CA ASP A 222 4.10 16.51 -11.14
C ASP A 222 3.99 16.52 -12.69
N LYS A 223 3.94 15.34 -13.33
CA LYS A 223 3.78 15.17 -14.78
C LYS A 223 2.33 15.25 -15.25
N GLY A 224 1.38 14.71 -14.50
CA GLY A 224 -0.03 14.72 -14.90
C GLY A 224 -0.95 13.86 -14.04
N ILE A 225 -2.20 13.71 -14.50
CA ILE A 225 -3.20 12.87 -13.86
C ILE A 225 -2.82 11.41 -14.02
N VAL A 226 -2.73 10.71 -12.89
CA VAL A 226 -2.40 9.29 -12.81
C VAL A 226 -3.69 8.45 -12.78
N GLU A 227 -4.69 8.90 -12.02
CA GLU A 227 -5.92 8.13 -11.82
C GLU A 227 -7.13 9.03 -11.51
N ILE A 228 -8.32 8.61 -11.98
CA ILE A 228 -9.61 9.06 -11.47
C ILE A 228 -10.45 7.82 -11.17
N ALA A 229 -10.86 7.64 -9.91
CA ALA A 229 -11.59 6.46 -9.46
C ALA A 229 -12.82 6.82 -8.64
N PHE A 230 -13.91 6.05 -8.80
CA PHE A 230 -15.05 6.11 -7.89
C PHE A 230 -14.64 5.60 -6.50
N THR A 231 -15.14 6.25 -5.46
CA THR A 231 -14.85 5.89 -4.06
C THR A 231 -16.08 6.07 -3.18
N ASP A 232 -16.17 5.27 -2.12
CA ASP A 232 -17.18 5.42 -1.05
C ASP A 232 -16.67 6.29 0.11
N GLU A 233 -15.45 6.85 0.00
CA GLU A 233 -14.89 7.75 1.00
C GLU A 233 -15.68 9.05 1.11
N GLU A 234 -15.96 9.49 2.33
CA GLU A 234 -16.58 10.79 2.60
C GLU A 234 -15.57 11.91 2.37
N VAL A 235 -16.02 13.00 1.71
CA VAL A 235 -15.20 14.19 1.47
C VAL A 235 -14.96 14.91 2.79
N THR A 236 -13.84 14.58 3.44
CA THR A 236 -13.44 15.15 4.72
C THR A 236 -12.48 16.33 4.51
N ALA A 237 -13.08 17.50 4.27
CA ALA A 237 -12.45 18.82 4.15
C ALA A 237 -11.56 19.08 2.90
N PHE A 238 -11.66 20.32 2.40
CA PHE A 238 -10.89 20.87 1.30
C PHE A 238 -9.44 21.12 1.74
N TYR A 239 -8.52 20.24 1.37
CA TYR A 239 -7.11 20.62 1.27
C TYR A 239 -6.88 21.18 -0.13
N ALA A 240 -6.49 22.45 -0.21
CA ALA A 240 -5.97 23.02 -1.44
C ALA A 240 -4.67 22.27 -1.76
N SER A 241 -4.74 21.28 -2.65
CA SER A 241 -3.54 20.63 -3.16
C SER A 241 -2.74 21.66 -3.94
N GLU A 242 -1.44 21.78 -3.63
CA GLU A 242 -0.49 22.60 -4.40
C GLU A 242 -0.20 21.99 -5.78
N ASN A 243 -0.69 20.78 -6.08
CA ASN A 243 -0.53 20.15 -7.38
C ASN A 243 -1.47 20.80 -8.42
N LYS A 244 -0.86 21.55 -9.35
CA LYS A 244 -1.54 22.27 -10.44
C LYS A 244 -2.45 21.37 -11.30
N HIS A 245 -2.11 20.09 -11.48
CA HIS A 245 -2.88 19.18 -12.32
C HIS A 245 -4.16 18.73 -11.61
N LEU A 246 -4.10 18.49 -10.29
CA LEU A 246 -5.31 18.23 -9.50
C LEU A 246 -6.27 19.40 -9.53
N ALA A 247 -5.76 20.61 -9.31
CA ALA A 247 -6.58 21.83 -9.34
C ALA A 247 -7.29 21.99 -10.71
N GLU A 248 -6.56 21.79 -11.81
CA GLU A 248 -7.13 21.89 -13.15
C GLU A 248 -8.10 20.72 -13.45
N ALA A 249 -7.80 19.49 -13.05
CA ALA A 249 -8.71 18.35 -13.22
C ALA A 249 -10.03 18.56 -12.47
N CYS A 250 -9.98 19.00 -11.21
CA CYS A 250 -11.18 19.32 -10.42
C CYS A 250 -12.02 20.39 -11.12
N LYS A 251 -11.39 21.47 -11.60
CA LYS A 251 -12.08 22.53 -12.33
C LYS A 251 -12.73 22.01 -13.63
N GLN A 252 -11.99 21.28 -14.45
CA GLN A 252 -12.55 20.75 -15.70
C GLN A 252 -13.67 19.73 -15.47
N LEU A 253 -13.58 18.92 -14.41
CA LEU A 253 -14.66 18.02 -14.00
C LEU A 253 -15.90 18.80 -13.55
N GLN A 254 -15.73 19.88 -12.78
CA GLN A 254 -16.86 20.76 -12.40
C GLN A 254 -17.54 21.36 -13.64
N GLU A 255 -16.76 21.93 -14.57
CA GLU A 255 -17.26 22.47 -15.85
C GLU A 255 -17.98 21.39 -16.68
N TYR A 256 -17.42 20.17 -16.72
CA TYR A 256 -17.99 19.04 -17.45
C TYR A 256 -19.35 18.62 -16.86
N PHE A 257 -19.44 18.47 -15.54
CA PHE A 257 -20.70 18.13 -14.88
C PHE A 257 -21.73 19.27 -14.94
N ALA A 258 -21.28 20.53 -15.03
CA ALA A 258 -22.12 21.69 -15.32
C ALA A 258 -22.53 21.81 -16.80
N LYS A 259 -22.01 20.95 -17.69
CA LYS A 259 -22.22 20.95 -19.14
C LYS A 259 -21.63 22.18 -19.86
N GLU A 260 -20.68 22.86 -19.23
CA GLU A 260 -19.97 24.01 -19.78
C GLU A 260 -18.73 23.58 -20.58
N ARG A 261 -18.30 22.34 -20.40
CA ARG A 261 -17.18 21.71 -21.09
C ARG A 261 -17.58 20.37 -21.69
N THR A 262 -17.06 20.07 -22.88
CA THR A 262 -17.27 18.79 -23.58
C THR A 262 -15.96 18.07 -23.94
N SER A 263 -14.80 18.66 -23.64
CA SER A 263 -13.48 18.05 -23.87
C SER A 263 -12.52 18.38 -22.73
N PHE A 264 -11.66 17.42 -22.39
CA PHE A 264 -10.63 17.59 -21.37
C PHE A 264 -9.29 17.90 -22.02
N ASP A 265 -8.54 18.80 -21.39
CA ASP A 265 -7.16 19.11 -21.73
C ASP A 265 -6.34 18.97 -20.44
N LEU A 266 -5.97 17.74 -20.14
CA LEU A 266 -5.25 17.35 -18.93
C LEU A 266 -4.08 16.44 -19.34
N PRO A 267 -2.86 16.72 -18.86
CA PRO A 267 -1.75 15.79 -19.06
C PRO A 267 -2.04 14.50 -18.30
N LEU A 268 -1.82 13.37 -18.95
CA LEU A 268 -1.99 12.05 -18.35
C LEU A 268 -0.61 11.43 -18.12
N ASP A 269 -0.36 10.97 -16.91
CA ASP A 269 0.84 10.23 -16.53
C ASP A 269 0.47 8.75 -16.35
N ILE A 270 0.15 8.12 -17.48
CA ILE A 270 -0.39 6.76 -17.53
C ILE A 270 0.69 5.73 -17.87
N GLU A 271 0.85 4.73 -17.02
CA GLU A 271 1.77 3.61 -17.25
C GLU A 271 1.00 2.35 -17.65
N GLY A 272 1.32 1.80 -18.82
CA GLY A 272 0.73 0.56 -19.31
C GLY A 272 1.60 -0.10 -20.37
N THR A 273 1.26 -1.34 -20.73
CA THR A 273 1.88 -1.99 -21.89
C THR A 273 1.56 -1.23 -23.17
N ASP A 274 2.41 -1.33 -24.20
CA ASP A 274 2.17 -0.71 -25.51
C ASP A 274 0.76 -0.97 -26.05
N TYR A 275 0.25 -2.18 -25.82
CA TYR A 275 -1.11 -2.56 -26.19
C TYR A 275 -2.16 -1.77 -25.39
N GLN A 276 -2.03 -1.65 -24.07
CA GLN A 276 -2.96 -0.87 -23.24
C GLN A 276 -2.94 0.61 -23.63
N VAL A 277 -1.75 1.19 -23.79
CA VAL A 277 -1.59 2.58 -24.24
C VAL A 277 -2.24 2.78 -25.61
N SER A 278 -2.10 1.82 -26.53
CA SER A 278 -2.78 1.89 -27.83
C SER A 278 -4.31 1.87 -27.71
N VAL A 279 -4.86 1.07 -26.80
CA VAL A 279 -6.30 1.03 -26.51
C VAL A 279 -6.76 2.37 -25.92
N TRP A 280 -6.06 2.89 -24.91
CA TRP A 280 -6.41 4.15 -24.24
C TRP A 280 -6.34 5.35 -25.20
N ASN A 281 -5.36 5.37 -26.10
CA ASN A 281 -5.27 6.38 -27.16
C ASN A 281 -6.46 6.32 -28.13
N GLU A 282 -7.02 5.13 -28.36
CA GLU A 282 -8.23 4.98 -29.19
C GLU A 282 -9.50 5.41 -28.43
N LEU A 283 -9.58 5.14 -27.11
CA LEU A 283 -10.69 5.61 -26.28
C LEU A 283 -10.79 7.13 -26.22
N GLN A 284 -9.65 7.84 -26.22
CA GLN A 284 -9.62 9.31 -26.25
C GLN A 284 -10.25 9.90 -27.53
N LYS A 285 -10.45 9.11 -28.59
CA LYS A 285 -11.09 9.56 -29.83
C LYS A 285 -12.61 9.44 -29.80
N ILE A 286 -13.19 8.89 -28.73
CA ILE A 286 -14.64 8.79 -28.56
C ILE A 286 -15.21 10.21 -28.38
N PRO A 287 -16.09 10.68 -29.27
CA PRO A 287 -16.66 12.03 -29.14
C PRO A 287 -17.56 12.16 -27.91
N TYR A 288 -17.72 13.38 -27.43
CA TYR A 288 -18.64 13.69 -26.32
C TYR A 288 -20.07 13.21 -26.61
N GLY A 289 -20.65 12.47 -25.67
CA GLY A 289 -22.02 11.93 -25.77
C GLY A 289 -22.17 10.72 -26.69
N GLU A 290 -21.09 10.25 -27.31
CA GLU A 290 -21.09 9.08 -28.19
C GLU A 290 -20.62 7.82 -27.45
N VAL A 291 -21.03 6.66 -27.95
CA VAL A 291 -20.60 5.36 -27.43
C VAL A 291 -19.77 4.61 -28.47
N ARG A 292 -18.82 3.80 -28.02
CA ARG A 292 -18.13 2.80 -28.85
C ARG A 292 -18.17 1.46 -28.16
N THR A 293 -18.32 0.41 -28.94
CA THR A 293 -18.21 -0.97 -28.45
C THR A 293 -16.74 -1.39 -28.41
N TYR A 294 -16.42 -2.40 -27.60
CA TYR A 294 -15.09 -3.01 -27.63
C TYR A 294 -14.74 -3.59 -29.01
N GLN A 295 -15.74 -3.97 -29.80
CA GLN A 295 -15.55 -4.39 -31.19
C GLN A 295 -15.09 -3.23 -32.07
N ASP A 296 -15.65 -2.04 -31.89
CA ASP A 296 -15.26 -0.86 -32.67
C ASP A 296 -13.80 -0.49 -32.40
N ILE A 297 -13.40 -0.49 -31.12
CA ILE A 297 -12.02 -0.22 -30.70
C ILE A 297 -11.06 -1.30 -31.23
N ALA A 298 -11.41 -2.58 -31.09
CA ALA A 298 -10.60 -3.69 -31.60
C ALA A 298 -10.41 -3.60 -33.13
N THR A 299 -11.44 -3.15 -33.85
CA THR A 299 -11.40 -2.96 -35.30
C THR A 299 -10.52 -1.77 -35.67
N ALA A 300 -10.62 -0.65 -34.95
CA ALA A 300 -9.78 0.53 -35.15
C ALA A 300 -8.28 0.24 -34.90
N LEU A 301 -7.98 -0.65 -33.97
CA LEU A 301 -6.62 -1.15 -33.69
C LEU A 301 -6.13 -2.21 -34.70
N GLY A 302 -6.92 -2.53 -35.73
CA GLY A 302 -6.54 -3.49 -36.77
C GLY A 302 -6.61 -4.96 -36.36
N ASN A 303 -7.20 -5.28 -35.19
CA ASN A 303 -7.39 -6.65 -34.74
C ASN A 303 -8.84 -6.89 -34.27
N PRO A 304 -9.79 -7.11 -35.21
CA PRO A 304 -11.20 -7.30 -34.87
C PRO A 304 -11.48 -8.47 -33.90
N LYS A 305 -10.54 -9.40 -33.72
CA LYS A 305 -10.67 -10.54 -32.78
C LYS A 305 -10.25 -10.19 -31.35
N ALA A 306 -9.65 -9.02 -31.13
CA ALA A 306 -9.11 -8.60 -29.84
C ALA A 306 -10.14 -7.99 -28.86
N VAL A 307 -11.44 -8.15 -29.11
CA VAL A 307 -12.54 -7.59 -28.29
C VAL A 307 -12.34 -7.85 -26.79
N ARG A 308 -11.94 -9.08 -26.42
CA ARG A 308 -11.68 -9.44 -25.02
C ARG A 308 -10.45 -8.73 -24.45
N ALA A 309 -9.40 -8.56 -25.25
CA ALA A 309 -8.19 -7.87 -24.83
C ALA A 309 -8.42 -6.36 -24.66
N VAL A 310 -9.24 -5.75 -25.51
CA VAL A 310 -9.73 -4.38 -25.32
C VAL A 310 -10.50 -4.25 -24.00
N GLY A 311 -11.46 -5.14 -23.75
CA GLY A 311 -12.20 -5.13 -22.48
C GLY A 311 -11.31 -5.31 -21.24
N MET A 312 -10.23 -6.08 -21.35
CA MET A 312 -9.23 -6.22 -20.29
C MET A 312 -8.37 -4.97 -20.10
N ALA A 313 -8.08 -4.22 -21.16
CA ALA A 313 -7.35 -2.96 -21.09
C ALA A 313 -8.19 -1.83 -20.47
N ASN A 314 -9.52 -1.88 -20.60
CA ASN A 314 -10.45 -0.95 -19.95
C ASN A 314 -10.75 -1.29 -18.48
N ASN A 315 -10.35 -2.47 -18.02
CA ASN A 315 -10.60 -2.95 -16.65
C ASN A 315 -9.34 -2.83 -15.78
N ARG A 316 -8.40 -1.96 -16.18
CA ARG A 316 -7.09 -1.75 -15.59
C ARG A 316 -6.77 -0.28 -15.61
#